data_AF-A0A357NBB5-F1
#
_entry.id   AF-A0A357NBB5-F1
#
_cell.length_a   1.000
_cell.length_b   1.000
_cell.length_c   1.000
_cell.angle_alpha   90.00
_cell.angle_beta   90.00
_cell.angle_gamma   90.00
#
_symmetry.space_group_name_H-M   'P 1'
#
loop_
_entity.id
_entity.type
_entity.pdbx_description
1 polymer ?
#
loop_
_entity_poly.entity_id
_entity_poly.type
_entity_poly.pdbx_seq_one_letter_code
_entity_poly.pdbx_strand_id
1 'polypeptide(L)' 'GGVCQISSTLYNAVMAGNLTVTERHPHSKPVDYIAAGKDATTSDDKDFKFRNNRQGPLIIHVLVTGAAVKAEIWEIAG' A
#
# COMPACT_ATOMS: atom_id res chain seq x y z
N GLY A 1 -11.30 -7.97 -4.54
CA GLY A 1 -10.96 -9.06 -3.60
C GLY A 1 -10.09 -8.51 -2.48
N GLY A 2 -9.97 -9.21 -1.35
CA GLY A 2 -9.26 -8.72 -0.16
C GLY A 2 -7.79 -8.35 -0.40
N VAL A 3 -7.11 -9.01 -1.35
CA VAL A 3 -5.70 -8.71 -1.67
C VAL A 3 -5.53 -7.28 -2.21
N CYS A 4 -6.39 -6.85 -3.14
CA CYS A 4 -6.36 -5.48 -3.67
C CYS A 4 -6.62 -4.41 -2.59
N GLN A 5 -7.42 -4.75 -1.58
CA GLN A 5 -7.65 -3.87 -0.44
C GLN A 5 -6.38 -3.71 0.40
N ILE A 6 -5.64 -4.80 0.63
CA ILE A 6 -4.34 -4.76 1.34
C ILE A 6 -3.33 -3.93 0.55
N SER A 7 -3.15 -4.18 -0.75
CA SER A 7 -2.20 -3.42 -1.58
C SER A 7 -2.59 -1.93 -1.67
N SER A 8 -3.88 -1.61 -1.79
CA SER A 8 -4.36 -0.23 -1.78
C SER A 8 -4.09 0.46 -0.44
N THR A 9 -4.38 -0.20 0.69
CA THR A 9 -4.11 0.37 2.02
C THR A 9 -2.60 0.58 2.23
N LEU A 10 -1.77 -0.40 1.84
CA LEU A 10 -0.31 -0.27 1.93
C LEU A 10 0.22 0.86 1.04
N TYR A 11 -0.29 0.99 -0.19
CA TYR A 11 0.05 2.09 -1.09
C TYR A 11 -0.19 3.46 -0.44
N ASN A 12 -1.29 3.64 0.28
CA ASN A 12 -1.54 4.90 0.98
C ASN A 12 -0.55 5.17 2.12
N ALA A 13 -0.14 4.13 2.85
CA ALA A 13 0.89 4.26 3.87
C ALA A 13 2.27 4.62 3.25
N VAL A 14 2.61 4.00 2.12
CA VAL A 14 3.83 4.32 1.34
C VAL A 14 3.82 5.77 0.87
N MET A 15 2.68 6.25 0.33
CA MET A 15 2.52 7.64 -0.09
C MET A 15 2.60 8.62 1.08
N ALA A 16 1.94 8.31 2.20
CA ALA A 16 2.02 9.13 3.42
C ALA A 16 3.45 9.19 3.98
N GLY A 17 4.20 8.09 3.86
CA GLY A 17 5.60 7.97 4.24
C GLY A 17 6.59 8.53 3.23
N ASN A 18 6.15 9.19 2.14
CA ASN A 18 7.01 9.70 1.06
C ASN A 18 8.05 8.67 0.55
N LEU A 19 7.65 7.41 0.48
CA LEU A 19 8.48 6.33 -0.04
C LEU A 19 8.36 6.25 -1.56
N THR A 20 9.41 5.80 -2.23
CA THR A 20 9.42 5.72 -3.70
C THR A 20 8.58 4.54 -4.19
N VAL A 21 7.46 4.80 -4.86
CA VAL A 21 6.69 3.78 -5.57
C VAL A 21 7.41 3.43 -6.87
N THR A 22 7.66 2.13 -7.10
CA THR A 22 8.37 1.62 -8.28
C THR A 22 7.44 0.87 -9.24
N GLU A 23 6.29 0.40 -8.77
CA GLU A 23 5.23 -0.16 -9.60
C GLU A 23 3.88 0.11 -8.94
N ARG A 24 2.92 0.58 -9.72
CA ARG A 24 1.53 0.73 -9.31
C ARG A 24 0.61 0.58 -10.51
N HIS A 25 -0.44 -0.20 -10.35
CA HIS A 25 -1.56 -0.26 -11.28
C HIS A 25 -2.86 0.13 -10.56
N PRO A 26 -3.63 1.11 -11.04
CA PRO A 26 -4.97 1.35 -10.51
C PRO A 26 -5.94 0.28 -11.02
N HIS A 27 -7.08 0.16 -10.34
CA HIS A 27 -8.23 -0.58 -10.84
C HIS A 27 -8.76 0.09 -12.11
N SER A 28 -9.24 -0.72 -13.05
CA SER A 28 -9.88 -0.21 -14.27
C SER A 28 -11.27 0.38 -14.02
N LYS A 29 -11.85 0.12 -12.84
CA LYS A 29 -13.16 0.61 -12.40
C LYS A 29 -13.07 1.13 -10.96
N PRO A 30 -13.92 2.10 -10.56
CA PRO A 30 -14.01 2.54 -9.17
C PRO A 30 -14.30 1.37 -8.22
N VAL A 31 -13.78 1.48 -6.99
CA VAL A 31 -14.01 0.53 -5.89
C VAL A 31 -14.49 1.28 -4.65
N ASP A 32 -15.39 0.69 -3.88
CA ASP A 32 -16.10 1.42 -2.82
C ASP A 32 -15.31 1.56 -1.52
N TYR A 33 -14.25 0.77 -1.34
CA TYR A 33 -13.46 0.73 -0.09
C TYR A 33 -12.32 1.74 -0.06
N ILE A 34 -12.04 2.47 -1.15
CA ILE A 34 -10.98 3.48 -1.18
C ILE A 34 -11.24 4.57 -2.23
N ALA A 35 -10.78 5.80 -1.95
CA ALA A 35 -10.99 6.92 -2.85
C ALA A 35 -10.27 6.75 -4.20
N ALA A 36 -10.81 7.40 -5.25
CA ALA A 36 -10.22 7.38 -6.57
C ALA A 36 -8.76 7.88 -6.56
N GLY A 37 -7.88 7.18 -7.28
CA GLY A 37 -6.46 7.51 -7.35
C GLY A 37 -5.66 7.11 -6.11
N LYS A 38 -6.30 6.52 -5.10
CA LYS A 38 -5.65 5.98 -3.89
C LYS A 38 -5.54 4.45 -3.88
N ASP A 39 -5.86 3.81 -4.99
CA ASP A 39 -5.91 2.36 -5.11
C ASP A 39 -4.68 1.79 -5.81
N ALA A 40 -4.31 0.56 -5.42
CA ALA A 40 -3.27 -0.22 -6.06
C ALA A 40 -3.76 -1.66 -6.20
N THR A 41 -3.84 -2.15 -7.44
CA THR A 41 -4.25 -3.51 -7.80
C THR A 41 -3.06 -4.44 -7.82
N THR A 42 -3.29 -5.70 -7.45
CA THR A 42 -2.37 -6.81 -7.70
C THR A 42 -3.12 -8.01 -8.29
N SER A 43 -2.47 -8.69 -9.22
CA SER A 43 -2.93 -9.89 -9.93
C SER A 43 -1.69 -10.65 -10.43
N ASP A 44 -1.88 -11.76 -11.15
CA ASP A 44 -0.76 -12.55 -11.70
C ASP A 44 0.20 -11.72 -12.59
N ASP A 45 -0.32 -10.68 -13.24
CA ASP A 45 0.39 -9.78 -14.15
C ASP A 45 0.63 -8.36 -13.58
N LYS A 46 0.16 -8.06 -12.37
CA LYS A 46 0.24 -6.72 -11.77
C LYS A 46 0.73 -6.79 -10.34
N ASP A 47 1.67 -5.93 -10.00
CA ASP A 47 2.16 -5.85 -8.63
C ASP A 47 2.09 -4.41 -8.09
N PHE A 48 2.17 -4.30 -6.77
CA PHE A 48 2.44 -3.03 -6.11
C PHE A 48 3.83 -3.09 -5.47
N LYS A 49 4.76 -2.31 -6.01
CA LYS A 49 6.15 -2.27 -5.55
C LYS A 49 6.53 -0.88 -5.10
N PHE A 50 7.32 -0.83 -4.04
CA PHE A 50 7.94 0.40 -3.55
C PHE A 50 9.34 0.09 -3.03
N ARG A 51 10.14 1.15 -2.90
CA ARG A 51 11.52 1.11 -2.44
C ARG A 51 11.62 1.86 -1.11
N ASN A 52 12.29 1.24 -0.14
CA ASN A 52 12.81 1.98 1.00
C ASN A 52 13.94 2.91 0.52
N ASN A 53 13.64 4.20 0.43
CA ASN A 53 14.55 5.29 0.10
C ASN A 53 15.04 6.04 1.35
N ARG A 54 14.88 5.45 2.54
CA ARG A 54 15.41 5.96 3.81
C ARG A 54 16.81 5.40 4.08
N GLN A 55 17.50 6.00 5.06
CA GLN A 55 18.79 5.49 5.53
C GLN A 55 18.62 4.32 6.49
N GLY A 56 17.53 4.29 7.27
CA GLY A 56 17.22 3.26 8.23
C GLY A 56 16.29 2.16 7.71
N PRO A 57 16.16 1.05 8.47
CA PRO A 57 15.17 0.03 8.19
C PRO A 57 13.74 0.55 8.47
N LEU A 58 12.77 -0.05 7.77
CA LEU A 58 11.35 0.22 7.96
C LEU A 58 10.67 -1.01 8.57
N ILE A 59 9.75 -0.78 9.50
CA ILE A 59 8.77 -1.77 9.94
C ILE A 59 7.48 -1.51 9.20
N ILE A 60 6.95 -2.56 8.55
CA ILE A 60 5.63 -2.53 7.94
C ILE A 60 4.70 -3.35 8.84
N HIS A 61 3.68 -2.71 9.38
CA HIS A 61 2.66 -3.36 10.20
C HIS A 61 1.31 -3.30 9.48
N VAL A 62 0.69 -4.45 9.25
CA VAL A 62 -0.62 -4.57 8.61
C VAL A 62 -1.57 -5.28 9.55
N LEU A 63 -2.68 -4.63 9.88
CA LEU A 63 -3.74 -5.16 10.72
C LEU A 63 -5.03 -5.31 9.91
N VAL A 64 -5.64 -6.49 10.01
CA VAL A 64 -6.97 -6.76 9.43
C VAL A 64 -7.96 -6.96 10.57
N THR A 65 -9.07 -6.21 10.56
CA THR A 65 -10.13 -6.30 11.57
C THR A 65 -11.49 -6.32 10.87
N GLY A 66 -12.10 -7.50 10.80
CA GLY A 66 -13.29 -7.70 9.97
C GLY A 66 -12.99 -7.39 8.51
N ALA A 67 -13.71 -6.43 7.93
CA ALA A 67 -13.50 -5.95 6.55
C ALA A 67 -12.54 -4.75 6.45
N ALA A 68 -12.00 -4.25 7.57
CA ALA A 68 -11.08 -3.12 7.58
C ALA A 68 -9.63 -3.60 7.51
N VAL A 69 -8.81 -2.89 6.72
CA VAL A 69 -7.36 -3.07 6.65
C VAL A 69 -6.70 -1.76 7.04
N LYS A 70 -5.72 -1.83 7.95
CA LYS A 70 -4.84 -0.72 8.32
C LYS A 70 -3.40 -1.11 8.02
N ALA A 71 -2.65 -0.20 7.40
CA ALA A 71 -1.21 -0.35 7.18
C ALA A 71 -0.48 0.85 7.80
N GLU A 72 0.60 0.55 8.52
CA GLU A 72 1.47 1.54 9.16
C GLU A 72 2.92 1.23 8.76
N ILE A 73 3.68 2.29 8.46
CA ILE A 73 5.10 2.18 8.16
C ILE A 73 5.86 3.05 9.14
N TRP A 74 6.80 2.44 9.85
CA TRP A 74 7.61 3.10 10.87
C TRP A 74 9.08 3.04 10.46
N GLU A 75 9.76 4.19 10.50
CA GLU A 75 11.21 4.23 10.37
C GLU A 75 11.85 3.96 11.73
N ILE A 76 12.79 3.03 11.79
CA ILE A 76 13.58 2.82 13.01
C ILE A 76 14.70 3.85 12.99
N ALA A 77 14.56 4.90 13.78
CA ALA A 77 15.65 5.84 14.03
C ALA A 77 16.79 5.10 14.75
N GLY A 78 18.02 5.31 14.26
CA GLY A 78 19.24 4.89 14.94
C GLY A 78 19.60 5.80 16.10
#